data_AF-A0A6J5VWH6-F1
#
_entry.id   AF-A0A6J5VWH6-F1
#
_cell.length_a   1.000
_cell.length_b   1.000
_cell.length_c   1.000
_cell.angle_alpha   90.00
_cell.angle_beta   90.00
_cell.angle_gamma   90.00
#
_symmetry.space_group_name_H-M   'P 1'
#
loop_
_entity.id
_entity.type
_entity.pdbx_description
1 polymer ?
#
loop_
_entity_poly.entity_id
_entity_poly.type
_entity_poly.pdbx_seq_one_letter_code
_entity_poly.pdbx_strand_id
1 'polypeptide(L)'
;MRGSLLKRAYTVLFTLLTFLCDFTKLIEQVLWTFSLYLEAVAILPQLVLLQRTRNIDNLTGQYVFLLGAYRALYILNWIYRYFTEEHYVHWITWIAGTIQTLLYGDFFYYYFQSWKNNVRLELPA
;
A
#
# COMPACT_ATOMS: atom_id res chain seq x y z
N MET A 1 19.03 26.42 -47.25
CA MET A 1 18.69 25.00 -46.97
C MET A 1 19.14 24.50 -45.59
N ARG A 2 20.31 24.90 -45.05
CA ARG A 2 20.83 24.37 -43.76
C ARG A 2 19.98 24.72 -42.52
N GLY A 3 19.34 25.89 -42.50
CA GLY A 3 18.49 26.33 -41.38
C GLY A 3 17.14 25.60 -41.25
N SER A 4 16.58 25.04 -42.33
CA SER A 4 15.33 24.26 -42.24
C SER A 4 15.58 22.83 -41.73
N LEU A 5 16.74 22.26 -42.05
CA LEU A 5 17.16 20.95 -41.54
C LEU A 5 17.46 20.98 -40.04
N LEU A 6 18.13 22.03 -39.56
CA LEU A 6 18.36 22.23 -38.12
C LEU A 6 17.04 22.36 -37.36
N LYS A 7 16.11 23.19 -37.84
CA LYS A 7 14.78 23.33 -37.21
C LYS A 7 14.04 21.98 -37.13
N ARG A 8 14.05 21.18 -38.20
CA ARG A 8 13.44 19.84 -38.20
C ARG A 8 14.13 18.89 -37.21
N ALA A 9 15.45 18.91 -37.14
CA ALA A 9 16.21 18.09 -36.19
C ALA A 9 15.89 18.45 -34.73
N TYR A 10 15.79 19.75 -34.40
CA TYR A 10 15.41 20.20 -33.06
C TYR A 10 13.97 19.79 -32.70
N THR A 11 13.01 19.89 -33.63
CA THR A 11 11.63 19.48 -33.38
C THR A 11 11.54 17.96 -33.17
N VAL A 12 12.22 17.15 -33.99
CA VAL A 12 12.24 15.69 -33.84
C VAL A 12 12.88 15.28 -32.50
N LEU A 13 14.01 15.89 -32.14
CA LEU A 13 14.68 15.64 -30.86
C LEU A 13 13.76 16.02 -29.68
N PHE A 14 13.11 17.17 -29.74
CA PHE A 14 12.18 17.61 -28.70
C PHE A 14 11.01 16.62 -28.54
N THR A 15 10.40 16.17 -29.65
CA THR A 15 9.30 15.18 -29.59
C THR A 15 9.73 13.82 -29.07
N LEU A 16 10.96 13.38 -29.37
CA LEU A 16 11.52 12.15 -28.83
C LEU A 16 11.75 12.25 -27.32
N LEU A 17 12.29 13.38 -26.85
CA LEU A 17 12.53 13.62 -25.43
C LEU A 17 11.22 13.68 -24.63
N THR A 18 10.17 14.34 -25.14
CA THR A 18 8.87 14.35 -24.48
C THR A 18 8.26 12.94 -24.40
N PHE A 19 8.31 12.18 -25.50
CA PHE A 19 7.81 10.80 -25.52
C PHE A 19 8.54 9.89 -24.54
N LEU A 20 9.88 9.99 -24.47
CA LEU A 20 10.67 9.22 -23.50
C LEU A 20 10.36 9.62 -22.05
N CYS A 21 10.19 10.92 -21.77
CA CYS A 21 9.84 11.40 -20.44
C CYS A 21 8.46 10.89 -20.00
N ASP A 22 7.47 10.92 -20.89
CA ASP A 22 6.13 10.41 -20.62
C ASP A 22 6.16 8.88 -20.37
N PHE A 23 6.98 8.14 -21.12
CA PHE A 23 7.15 6.71 -20.91
C PHE A 23 7.81 6.38 -19.55
N THR A 24 8.83 7.13 -19.13
CA THR A 24 9.44 6.95 -17.80
C THR A 24 8.44 7.24 -16.68
N LYS A 25 7.64 8.31 -16.80
CA LYS A 25 6.59 8.63 -15.82
C LYS A 25 5.51 7.54 -15.76
N LEU A 26 5.14 6.97 -16.91
CA LEU A 26 4.18 5.87 -16.96
C LEU A 26 4.72 4.65 -16.20
N ILE A 27 6.00 4.27 -16.42
CA ILE A 27 6.62 3.14 -15.72
C ILE A 27 6.66 3.40 -14.22
N GLU A 28 7.07 4.61 -13.79
CA GLU A 28 7.12 4.98 -12.39
C GLU A 28 5.74 4.87 -11.73
N GLN A 29 4.68 5.39 -12.37
CA GLN A 29 3.32 5.28 -11.87
C GLN A 29 2.82 3.84 -11.78
N VAL A 30 3.16 3.00 -12.77
CA VAL A 30 2.79 1.57 -12.77
C VAL A 30 3.52 0.85 -11.64
N LEU A 31 4.84 1.05 -11.49
CA LEU A 31 5.63 0.42 -10.43
C LEU A 31 5.19 0.87 -9.04
N TRP A 32 4.89 2.15 -8.87
CA TRP A 32 4.40 2.70 -7.61
C TRP A 32 3.00 2.14 -7.27
N THR A 33 2.10 2.08 -8.24
CA THR A 33 0.77 1.49 -8.01
C THR A 33 0.87 -0.02 -7.72
N PHE A 34 1.76 -0.71 -8.42
CA PHE A 34 2.03 -2.12 -8.21
C PHE A 34 2.60 -2.39 -6.81
N SER A 35 3.52 -1.56 -6.31
CA SER A 35 4.09 -1.73 -4.98
C SER A 35 3.04 -1.60 -3.87
N LEU A 36 2.08 -0.67 -4.02
CA LEU A 36 0.94 -0.55 -3.11
C LEU A 36 0.07 -1.81 -3.06
N TYR A 37 -0.27 -2.37 -4.23
CA TYR A 37 -1.06 -3.61 -4.27
C TYR A 37 -0.28 -4.80 -3.70
N LEU A 38 1.00 -4.93 -4.08
CA LEU A 38 1.86 -6.00 -3.60
C LEU A 38 2.00 -5.96 -2.07
N GLU A 39 2.13 -4.76 -1.49
CA GLU A 39 2.19 -4.58 -0.04
C GLU A 39 0.91 -5.04 0.67
N ALA A 40 -0.26 -4.84 0.06
CA ALA A 40 -1.53 -5.31 0.61
C ALA A 40 -1.63 -6.84 0.60
N VAL A 41 -1.14 -7.53 -0.44
CA VAL A 41 -1.16 -9.00 -0.51
C VAL A 41 0.02 -9.70 0.17
N ALA A 42 1.16 -9.02 0.33
CA ALA A 42 2.37 -9.60 0.92
C ALA A 42 2.20 -10.06 2.38
N ILE A 43 1.20 -9.54 3.09
CA ILE A 43 0.90 -9.96 4.47
C ILE A 43 0.09 -11.27 4.54
N LEU A 44 -0.61 -11.66 3.47
CA LEU A 44 -1.50 -12.83 3.47
C LEU A 44 -0.80 -14.12 3.90
N PRO A 45 0.42 -14.47 3.42
CA PRO A 45 1.09 -15.69 3.86
C PRO A 45 1.35 -15.72 5.37
N GLN A 46 1.68 -14.58 5.96
CA GLN A 46 1.91 -14.47 7.40
C GLN A 46 0.61 -14.68 8.19
N LEU A 47 -0.51 -14.11 7.73
CA LEU A 47 -1.81 -14.31 8.36
C LEU A 47 -2.28 -15.76 8.23
N VAL A 48 -2.10 -16.39 7.06
CA VAL A 48 -2.43 -17.80 6.83
C VAL A 48 -1.56 -18.72 7.70
N LEU A 49 -0.27 -18.39 7.88
CA LEU A 49 0.59 -19.13 8.79
C LEU A 49 0.05 -19.06 10.22
N LEU A 50 -0.40 -17.90 10.67
CA LEU A 50 -1.01 -17.73 11.99
C LEU A 50 -2.32 -18.50 12.14
N GLN A 51 -3.14 -18.58 11.09
CA GLN A 51 -4.36 -19.39 11.08
C GLN A 51 -4.06 -20.89 11.21
N ARG A 52 -2.98 -21.36 10.55
CA ARG A 52 -2.54 -22.75 10.64
C ARG A 52 -1.89 -23.07 11.99
N THR A 53 -1.16 -22.12 12.54
CA THR A 53 -0.54 -22.22 13.86
C THR A 53 -1.62 -21.95 14.92
N ARG A 54 -2.33 -23.01 15.32
CA ARG A 54 -3.40 -22.96 16.34
C ARG A 54 -3.00 -22.33 17.68
N ASN A 55 -1.71 -22.17 17.97
CA ASN A 55 -1.23 -21.56 19.18
C ASN A 55 -0.24 -20.45 18.83
N ILE A 56 -0.75 -19.21 18.79
CA ILE A 56 0.05 -18.04 18.46
C ILE A 56 0.74 -17.55 19.73
N ASP A 57 2.06 -17.48 19.69
CA ASP A 57 2.85 -16.90 20.78
C ASP A 57 2.47 -15.43 20.99
N ASN A 58 2.43 -14.99 22.25
CA ASN A 58 2.11 -13.61 22.59
C ASN A 58 2.99 -12.58 21.86
N LEU A 59 4.28 -12.88 21.67
CA LEU A 59 5.22 -12.01 20.95
C LEU A 59 4.80 -11.84 19.47
N THR A 60 4.46 -12.94 18.80
CA THR A 60 4.04 -12.93 17.40
C THR A 60 2.70 -12.22 17.24
N GLY A 61 1.76 -12.44 18.16
CA GLY A 61 0.48 -11.74 18.18
C GLY A 61 0.64 -10.22 18.36
N GLN A 62 1.47 -9.79 19.31
CA GLN A 62 1.77 -8.38 19.54
C GLN A 62 2.50 -7.75 18.35
N TYR A 63 3.42 -8.46 17.71
CA TYR A 63 4.10 -8.00 16.51
C TYR A 63 3.12 -7.67 15.38
N VAL A 64 2.24 -8.62 15.03
CA VAL A 64 1.23 -8.40 13.97
C VAL A 64 0.23 -7.33 14.36
N PHE A 65 -0.14 -7.26 15.64
CA PHE A 65 -1.01 -6.20 16.15
C PHE A 65 -0.39 -4.81 15.95
N LEU A 66 0.87 -4.61 16.36
CA LEU A 66 1.58 -3.33 16.20
C LEU A 66 1.77 -2.98 14.73
N LEU A 67 2.11 -3.96 13.88
CA LEU A 67 2.27 -3.77 12.44
C LEU A 67 0.96 -3.29 11.79
N GLY A 68 -0.17 -3.89 12.15
CA GLY A 68 -1.48 -3.45 11.68
C GLY A 68 -1.89 -2.08 12.27
N ALA A 69 -1.58 -1.82 13.54
CA ALA A 69 -1.89 -0.55 14.20
C ALA A 69 -1.14 0.61 13.54
N TYR A 70 0.14 0.43 13.22
CA TYR A 70 0.93 1.36 12.41
C TYR A 70 0.22 1.69 11.08
N ARG A 71 -0.36 0.70 10.39
CA ARG A 71 -1.10 0.93 9.14
C ARG A 71 -2.40 1.71 9.35
N ALA A 72 -3.15 1.40 10.39
CA ALA A 72 -4.35 2.15 10.73
C ALA A 72 -4.03 3.63 11.01
N LEU A 73 -2.91 3.91 11.68
CA LEU A 73 -2.43 5.28 11.90
C LEU A 73 -2.06 6.00 10.59
N TYR A 74 -1.56 5.29 9.57
CA TYR A 74 -1.34 5.85 8.24
C TYR A 74 -2.63 6.30 7.57
N ILE A 75 -3.71 5.50 7.69
CA ILE A 75 -5.02 5.89 7.17
C ILE A 75 -5.52 7.15 7.89
N LEU A 76 -5.38 7.23 9.21
CA LEU A 76 -5.72 8.45 9.96
C LEU A 76 -4.87 9.66 9.52
N ASN A 77 -3.59 9.45 9.21
CA ASN A 77 -2.74 10.50 8.66
C ASN A 77 -3.24 10.97 7.29
N TRP A 78 -3.66 10.07 6.39
CA TRP A 78 -4.22 10.44 5.09
C TRP A 78 -5.54 11.19 5.23
N ILE A 79 -6.40 10.79 6.18
CA ILE A 79 -7.62 11.53 6.53
C ILE A 79 -7.26 12.94 6.98
N TYR A 80 -6.29 13.09 7.89
CA TYR A 80 -5.83 14.40 8.35
C TYR A 80 -5.32 15.26 7.18
N ARG A 81 -4.46 14.70 6.33
CA ARG A 81 -3.90 15.41 5.16
C ARG A 81 -4.97 15.82 4.14
N TYR A 82 -5.99 14.99 3.94
CA TYR A 82 -7.13 15.32 3.09
C TYR A 82 -7.90 16.57 3.56
N PHE A 83 -7.98 16.80 4.87
CA PHE A 83 -8.63 18.00 5.43
C PHE A 83 -7.72 19.23 5.46
N THR A 84 -6.40 19.05 5.56
CA THR A 84 -5.46 20.17 5.71
C THR A 84 -4.78 20.62 4.42
N GLU A 85 -4.64 19.75 3.41
CA GLU A 85 -4.00 20.06 2.13
C GLU A 85 -5.04 20.19 1.01
N GLU A 86 -5.07 21.33 0.30
CA GLU A 86 -5.90 21.47 -0.91
C GLU A 86 -5.43 20.49 -2.00
N HIS A 87 -6.37 19.77 -2.62
CA HIS A 87 -6.16 18.82 -3.72
C HIS A 87 -5.41 17.49 -3.39
N TYR A 88 -5.25 17.12 -2.11
CA TYR A 88 -4.63 15.83 -1.75
C TYR A 88 -5.61 14.64 -1.89
N VAL A 89 -5.84 14.14 -3.12
CA VAL A 89 -6.73 12.99 -3.36
C VAL A 89 -6.09 11.91 -4.24
N HIS A 90 -5.27 11.06 -3.63
CA HIS A 90 -4.72 9.87 -4.30
C HIS A 90 -5.63 8.65 -4.09
N TRP A 91 -6.72 8.55 -4.86
CA TRP A 91 -7.73 7.47 -4.73
C TRP A 91 -7.15 6.05 -4.65
N ILE A 92 -6.06 5.78 -5.37
CA ILE A 92 -5.36 4.48 -5.36
C ILE A 92 -4.84 4.13 -3.96
N THR A 93 -4.23 5.10 -3.25
CA THR A 93 -3.71 4.89 -1.88
C THR A 93 -4.82 4.59 -0.89
N TRP A 94 -5.96 5.27 -1.01
CA TRP A 94 -7.13 5.06 -0.15
C TRP A 94 -7.74 3.68 -0.36
N ILE A 95 -7.93 3.26 -1.61
CA ILE A 95 -8.48 1.94 -1.93
C ILE A 95 -7.53 0.84 -1.46
N ALA A 96 -6.25 0.92 -1.80
CA ALA A 96 -5.25 -0.08 -1.41
C ALA A 96 -5.11 -0.17 0.12
N GLY A 97 -5.04 0.96 0.83
CA GLY A 97 -4.95 0.98 2.28
C GLY A 97 -6.22 0.46 2.96
N THR A 98 -7.41 0.77 2.42
CA THR A 98 -8.68 0.23 2.94
C THR A 98 -8.72 -1.29 2.82
N ILE A 99 -8.37 -1.83 1.65
CA ILE A 99 -8.29 -3.29 1.44
C ILE A 99 -7.29 -3.92 2.42
N GLN A 100 -6.11 -3.32 2.58
CA GLN A 100 -5.10 -3.80 3.52
C GLN A 100 -5.62 -3.81 4.96
N THR A 101 -6.30 -2.76 5.41
CA THR A 101 -6.87 -2.71 6.77
C THR A 101 -8.01 -3.69 6.96
N LEU A 102 -8.84 -3.92 5.94
CA LEU A 102 -9.89 -4.96 6.00
C LEU A 102 -9.29 -6.36 6.18
N LEU A 103 -8.17 -6.66 5.51
CA LEU A 103 -7.46 -7.93 5.70
C LEU A 103 -6.94 -8.12 7.14
N TYR A 104 -6.51 -7.04 7.80
CA TYR A 104 -6.14 -7.07 9.23
C TYR A 104 -7.35 -7.14 10.17
N GLY A 105 -8.54 -6.72 9.71
CA GLY A 105 -9.74 -6.60 10.54
C GLY A 105 -10.14 -7.92 11.19
N ASP A 106 -10.09 -9.02 10.44
CA ASP A 106 -10.40 -10.36 10.95
C ASP A 106 -9.43 -10.79 12.06
N PHE A 107 -8.12 -10.60 11.83
CA PHE A 107 -7.09 -10.84 12.85
C PHE A 107 -7.31 -9.98 14.10
N PHE A 108 -7.58 -8.69 13.94
CA PHE A 108 -7.81 -7.78 15.06
C PHE A 108 -9.02 -8.18 15.90
N TYR A 109 -10.10 -8.62 15.26
CA TYR A 109 -11.29 -9.08 15.96
C TYR A 109 -10.97 -10.23 16.93
N TYR A 110 -10.31 -11.29 16.44
CA TYR A 110 -9.89 -12.42 17.27
C TYR A 110 -8.84 -12.03 18.31
N TYR A 111 -7.91 -11.14 17.96
CA TYR A 111 -6.91 -10.60 18.88
C TYR A 111 -7.55 -9.91 20.09
N PHE A 112 -8.48 -8.97 19.86
CA PHE A 112 -9.17 -8.27 20.94
C PHE A 112 -10.03 -9.20 21.79
N GLN A 113 -10.67 -10.20 21.18
CA GLN A 113 -11.47 -11.18 21.89
C GLN A 113 -10.61 -12.04 22.83
N SER A 114 -9.44 -12.49 22.36
CA SER A 114 -8.45 -13.24 23.14
C SER A 114 -7.88 -12.40 24.29
N TRP A 115 -7.51 -11.15 24.01
CA TRP A 115 -6.98 -10.21 25.01
C TRP A 115 -7.98 -9.93 26.14
N LYS A 116 -9.24 -9.64 25.80
CA LYS A 116 -10.29 -9.34 26.80
C LYS A 116 -10.58 -10.54 27.70
N ASN A 117 -10.57 -11.75 27.15
CA ASN A 117 -10.88 -12.97 27.88
C ASN A 117 -9.66 -13.59 28.58
N ASN A 118 -8.45 -13.02 28.41
CA ASN A 118 -7.18 -13.62 28.84
C ASN A 118 -7.00 -15.08 28.38
N VAL A 119 -7.58 -15.42 27.22
CA VAL A 119 -7.42 -16.73 26.58
C VAL A 119 -6.34 -16.64 25.51
N ARG A 120 -5.72 -17.77 25.16
CA ARG A 120 -4.72 -17.80 24.07
C ARG A 120 -5.37 -17.42 22.74
N LEU A 121 -4.59 -16.78 21.87
CA LEU A 121 -5.07 -16.38 20.56
C LEU A 121 -5.14 -17.61 19.66
N GLU A 122 -6.36 -17.98 19.30
CA GLU A 122 -6.65 -19.03 18.33
C GLU A 122 -7.49 -18.42 17.22
N LEU A 123 -7.01 -18.54 15.98
CA LEU A 123 -7.76 -18.13 14.79
C LEU A 123 -8.60 -19.32 14.29
N PRO A 124 -9.84 -19.09 13.83
CA PRO A 124 -10.59 -20.15 13.16
C PRO A 124 -9.86 -20.57 11.88
N ALA A 125 -9.91 -21.87 11.59
CA ALA A 125 -9.30 -22.47 10.41
C ALA A 125 -10.12 -22.22 9.13
#